data_AF-A0A838DHR3-F1
#
_entry.id   AF-A0A838DHR3-F1
#
_cell.length_a   1.000
_cell.length_b   1.000
_cell.length_c   1.000
_cell.angle_alpha   90.00
_cell.angle_beta   90.00
_cell.angle_gamma   90.00
#
_symmetry.space_group_name_H-M   'P 1'
#
loop_
_entity.id
_entity.type
_entity.pdbx_description
1 polymer ?
#
loop_
_entity_poly.entity_id
_entity_poly.type
_entity_poly.pdbx_seq_one_letter_code
_entity_poly.pdbx_strand_id
1 'polypeptide(L)' 'GTPAAEFPTAKAVPDKPGFVLSPYDGAYVDVTGFKSGDKARDPKTRQIFIVP' A
#
# COMPACT_ATOMS: atom_id res chain seq x y z
N GLY A 1 24.75 3.44 6.39
CA GLY A 1 23.45 4.10 6.20
C GLY A 1 22.41 3.14 6.70
N THR A 2 21.60 3.54 7.68
CA THR A 2 20.46 2.74 8.13
C THR A 2 19.57 2.44 6.94
N PRO A 3 19.16 1.18 6.69
CA PRO A 3 18.06 0.94 5.76
C PRO A 3 16.89 1.75 6.31
N ALA A 4 16.48 2.80 5.58
CA ALA A 4 15.19 3.43 5.84
C ALA A 4 14.20 2.27 5.94
N ALA A 5 13.38 2.19 6.98
CA ALA A 5 12.41 1.11 7.09
C ALA A 5 11.58 1.07 5.80
N GLU A 6 11.95 0.18 4.89
CA GLU A 6 11.37 0.03 3.56
C GLU A 6 10.04 -0.66 3.81
N PHE A 7 9.01 0.15 4.04
CA PHE A 7 7.65 -0.36 4.06
C PHE A 7 7.44 -1.13 2.76
N PRO A 8 6.87 -2.35 2.82
CA PRO A 8 6.63 -3.13 1.61
C PRO A 8 5.70 -2.35 0.69
N THR A 9 5.91 -2.48 -0.61
CA THR A 9 5.02 -1.88 -1.62
C THR A 9 3.81 -2.78 -1.82
N ALA A 10 2.61 -2.19 -1.78
CA ALA A 10 1.38 -2.88 -2.12
C ALA A 10 1.33 -3.23 -3.61
N LYS A 11 0.43 -4.13 -3.99
CA LYS A 11 0.27 -4.56 -5.37
C LYS A 11 -0.89 -3.82 -6.04
N ALA A 12 -0.66 -3.18 -7.19
CA ALA A 12 -1.74 -2.50 -7.90
C ALA A 12 -2.78 -3.51 -8.39
N VAL A 13 -4.05 -3.14 -8.35
CA VAL A 13 -5.16 -3.98 -8.83
C VAL A 13 -5.51 -3.52 -10.25
N PRO A 14 -5.16 -4.28 -11.30
CA PRO A 14 -5.38 -3.85 -12.69
C PRO A 14 -6.86 -3.64 -13.01
N ASP A 15 -7.75 -4.42 -12.40
CA ASP A 15 -9.19 -4.33 -12.60
C ASP A 15 -9.86 -3.19 -11.81
N LYS A 16 -9.14 -2.52 -10.88
CA LYS A 16 -9.73 -1.56 -9.94
C LYS A 16 -8.79 -0.38 -9.66
N PRO A 17 -8.81 0.66 -10.52
CA PRO A 17 -7.99 1.85 -10.28
C PRO A 17 -8.38 2.54 -8.96
N GLY A 18 -7.37 3.04 -8.24
CA GLY A 18 -7.56 3.59 -6.89
C GLY A 18 -7.54 2.55 -5.77
N PHE A 19 -7.43 1.26 -6.08
CA PHE A 19 -7.27 0.21 -5.09
C PHE A 19 -5.96 -0.54 -5.26
N VAL A 20 -5.38 -0.94 -4.13
CA VAL A 20 -4.18 -1.76 -4.07
C VAL A 20 -4.41 -2.94 -3.14
N LEU A 21 -3.68 -4.02 -3.38
CA LEU A 21 -3.66 -5.19 -2.53
C LEU A 21 -2.57 -5.02 -1.48
N SER A 22 -2.95 -5.01 -0.22
CA SER A 22 -2.06 -4.92 0.94
C SER A 22 -1.03 -6.05 0.90
N PRO A 23 0.28 -5.77 1.04
CA PRO A 23 1.33 -6.79 0.97
C PRO A 23 1.35 -7.70 2.21
N TYR A 24 0.57 -7.38 3.24
CA TYR A 24 0.53 -8.09 4.52
C TYR A 24 -0.57 -9.15 4.57
N ASP A 25 -1.80 -8.78 4.20
CA ASP A 25 -3.00 -9.62 4.32
C ASP A 25 -3.66 -9.89 2.96
N GLY A 26 -3.20 -9.24 1.88
CA GLY A 26 -3.85 -9.31 0.57
C GLY A 26 -5.21 -8.59 0.53
N ALA A 27 -5.52 -7.77 1.53
CA ALA A 27 -6.74 -6.99 1.57
C ALA A 27 -6.72 -5.86 0.54
N TYR A 28 -7.88 -5.53 -0.03
CA TYR A 28 -8.04 -4.34 -0.86
C TYR A 28 -8.06 -3.10 0.02
N VAL A 29 -7.14 -2.17 -0.26
CA VAL A 29 -7.07 -0.87 0.39
C VAL A 29 -7.36 0.19 -0.66
N ASP A 30 -8.34 1.04 -0.36
CA ASP A 30 -8.57 2.24 -1.17
C ASP A 30 -7.42 3.22 -0.92
N VAL A 31 -6.76 3.58 -2.01
CA VAL A 31 -5.67 4.56 -2.06
C VAL A 31 -6.04 5.67 -3.04
N THR A 32 -7.34 5.94 -3.21
CA THR A 32 -7.82 6.99 -4.08
C THR A 32 -7.30 8.34 -3.58
N GLY A 33 -6.51 9.02 -4.41
CA GLY A 33 -5.85 10.28 -4.07
C GLY A 33 -4.41 10.16 -3.56
N PHE A 34 -3.93 8.95 -3.28
CA PHE A 34 -2.51 8.68 -3.03
C PHE A 34 -1.77 8.49 -4.36
N LYS A 35 -0.48 8.84 -4.38
CA LYS A 35 0.41 8.64 -5.53
C LYS A 35 1.33 7.44 -5.30
N SER A 36 1.86 6.87 -6.37
CA SER A 36 2.95 5.89 -6.31
C SER A 36 4.11 6.42 -5.46
N GLY A 37 4.54 5.65 -4.47
CA GLY A 37 5.54 6.06 -3.47
C GLY A 37 4.96 6.63 -2.17
N ASP A 38 3.67 6.97 -2.11
CA ASP A 38 3.05 7.44 -0.88
C ASP A 38 2.88 6.32 0.15
N LYS A 39 2.87 6.70 1.43
CA LYS A 39 2.60 5.79 2.55
C LYS A 39 1.11 5.72 2.81
N ALA A 40 0.51 4.57 2.52
CA ALA A 40 -0.86 4.25 2.90
C ALA A 40 -0.86 3.33 4.13
N ARG A 41 -1.93 3.38 4.93
CA ARG A 41 -2.10 2.53 6.10
C ARG A 41 -3.28 1.60 5.89
N ASP A 42 -3.04 0.31 6.10
CA ASP A 42 -4.09 -0.69 6.07
C ASP A 42 -5.08 -0.46 7.24
N PRO A 43 -6.38 -0.31 6.98
CA PRO A 43 -7.37 -0.05 8.04
C PRO A 43 -7.59 -1.26 8.96
N LYS A 44 -7.32 -2.48 8.51
CA LYS A 44 -7.49 -3.72 9.29
C LYS A 44 -6.26 -4.01 10.14
N THR A 45 -5.10 -4.14 9.49
CA THR A 45 -3.85 -4.55 10.18
C THR A 45 -3.14 -3.38 10.83
N ARG A 46 -3.56 -2.14 10.52
CA ARG A 46 -2.93 -0.90 10.98
C ARG A 46 -1.48 -0.74 10.54
N GLN A 47 -0.99 -1.56 9.61
CA GLN A 47 0.37 -1.51 9.07
C GLN A 47 0.46 -0.49 7.94
N ILE A 48 1.65 0.09 7.77
CA ILE A 48 1.93 1.07 6.72
C ILE A 48 2.63 0.36 5.55
N PHE A 49 2.22 0.66 4.33
CA PHE A 49 2.82 0.16 3.10
C PHE A 49 2.98 1.29 2.08
N ILE A 50 3.77 1.06 1.04
CA ILE A 50 3.97 2.01 -0.06
C ILE A 50 2.97 1.74 -1.18
N VAL A 51 2.35 2.78 -1.72
CA VAL A 51 1.49 2.68 -2.91
C VAL A 51 2.38 2.41 -4.14
N PRO A 52 2.07 1.40 -4.97
CA PRO A 52 2.83 1.06 -6.18
C PRO A 52 2.78 2.16 -7.24
#